data_AF-Q08MB5-F1
#
_entry.id   AF-Q08MB5-F1
#
_cell.length_a   1.000
_cell.length_b   1.000
_cell.length_c   1.000
_cell.angle_alpha   90.00
_cell.angle_beta   90.00
_cell.angle_gamma   90.00
#
_symmetry.space_group_name_H-M   'P 1'
#
loop_
_entity.id
_entity.type
_entity.pdbx_description
1 polymer ?
#
loop_
_entity_poly.entity_id
_entity_poly.type
_entity_poly.pdbx_seq_one_letter_code
_entity_poly.pdbx_strand_id
1 'polypeptide(L)'
;MQKDFCFPEGSLYVAGRSGQGAIDDSRRIAEFVYRNLGVLSNVTTTLDTHFAYQIFFPSFWVDENGQMLTPYREVTREQIERGQARPNPAVAKWLCGGNYPWLLKQVKYYCDELERAGKYTLYLWPPHCLLGSDGHALAGVVQEARLFQAFARGAQSWCEVKGGNPLTENYSVLRPEVLARHDGQPLAQRNTQFLKTLLTADAVVIAGQAASHCVKSSIDDLLSEIVAQDAALARKVYLLTDCMSSVTVPDGKGGFAADFTPQAEAALQRFASAGMHLVKSTDPIAGWTDLRIG
;
A
#
# COMPACT_ATOMS: atom_id res chain seq x y z
N MET A 1 8.04 1.95 1.81
CA MET A 1 9.20 2.13 2.72
C MET A 1 9.43 3.62 2.99
N GLN A 2 8.38 4.35 3.36
CA GLN A 2 8.45 5.79 3.60
C GLN A 2 8.63 6.06 5.10
N LYS A 3 9.20 7.22 5.45
CA LYS A 3 9.53 7.57 6.82
C LYS A 3 8.35 7.45 7.77
N ASP A 4 7.16 7.87 7.33
CA ASP A 4 5.92 7.75 8.12
C ASP A 4 5.59 6.31 8.53
N PHE A 5 6.01 5.32 7.74
CA PHE A 5 5.81 3.89 8.03
C PHE A 5 7.02 3.24 8.69
N CYS A 6 8.21 3.81 8.53
CA CYS A 6 9.48 3.13 8.83
C CYS A 6 10.15 3.59 10.12
N PHE A 7 9.74 4.71 10.72
CA PHE A 7 10.35 5.24 11.94
C PHE A 7 9.32 5.49 13.04
N PRO A 8 9.69 5.35 14.33
CA PRO A 8 8.78 5.58 15.46
C PRO A 8 8.15 6.98 15.50
N GLU A 9 8.85 7.98 14.97
CA GLU A 9 8.38 9.36 14.85
C GLU A 9 7.40 9.55 13.68
N GLY A 10 7.27 8.54 12.81
CA GLY A 10 6.34 8.52 11.70
C GLY A 10 4.89 8.48 12.16
N SER A 11 4.01 9.16 11.43
CA SER A 11 2.59 9.27 11.77
C SER A 11 1.83 7.94 11.72
N LEU A 12 2.35 6.93 11.01
CA LEU A 12 1.73 5.61 10.87
C LEU A 12 2.78 4.50 10.92
N TYR A 13 3.61 4.51 11.96
CA TYR A 13 4.73 3.60 12.10
C TYR A 13 4.32 2.11 12.11
N VAL A 14 4.93 1.32 11.23
CA VAL A 14 4.72 -0.13 11.11
C VAL A 14 5.72 -0.85 12.02
N ALA A 15 5.46 -0.76 13.32
CA ALA A 15 6.30 -1.37 14.35
C ALA A 15 6.30 -2.90 14.31
N GLY A 16 5.20 -3.49 13.80
CA GLY A 16 4.94 -4.93 13.90
C GLY A 16 4.94 -5.43 15.35
N ARG A 17 4.87 -6.75 15.52
CA ARG A 17 4.91 -7.38 16.85
C ARG A 17 6.23 -7.17 17.60
N SER A 18 7.32 -6.91 16.88
CA SER A 18 8.65 -6.70 17.48
C SER A 18 8.85 -5.28 18.04
N GLY A 19 8.01 -4.31 17.66
CA GLY A 19 8.22 -2.90 17.95
C GLY A 19 9.23 -2.21 17.02
N GLN A 20 10.00 -2.97 16.23
CA GLN A 20 11.06 -2.48 15.34
C GLN A 20 10.92 -2.97 13.88
N GLY A 21 9.78 -3.58 13.53
CA GLY A 21 9.56 -4.29 12.27
C GLY A 21 10.03 -3.54 11.04
N ALA A 22 9.45 -2.37 10.74
CA ALA A 22 9.82 -1.63 9.54
C ALA A 22 11.25 -1.07 9.54
N ILE A 23 11.87 -0.85 10.71
CA ILE A 23 13.29 -0.48 10.82
C ILE A 23 14.16 -1.67 10.40
N ASP A 24 13.91 -2.84 10.98
CA ASP A 24 14.65 -4.06 10.69
C ASP A 24 14.47 -4.51 9.24
N ASP A 25 13.27 -4.35 8.70
CA ASP A 25 12.95 -4.65 7.30
C ASP A 25 13.69 -3.68 6.37
N SER A 26 13.79 -2.39 6.71
CA SER A 26 14.55 -1.40 5.94
C SER A 26 16.03 -1.78 5.84
N ARG A 27 16.62 -2.24 6.96
CA ARG A 27 18.00 -2.74 6.99
C ARG A 27 18.15 -3.98 6.10
N ARG A 28 17.29 -4.98 6.27
CA ARG A 28 17.34 -6.24 5.50
C ARG A 28 17.15 -6.03 4.00
N ILE A 29 16.27 -5.11 3.60
CA ILE A 29 16.10 -4.71 2.19
C ILE A 29 17.37 -4.07 1.64
N ALA A 30 17.99 -3.14 2.37
CA ALA A 30 19.24 -2.52 1.94
C ALA A 30 20.36 -3.56 1.78
N GLU A 31 20.53 -4.45 2.76
CA GLU A 31 21.50 -5.55 2.70
C GLU A 31 21.22 -6.51 1.53
N PHE A 32 19.95 -6.83 1.26
CA PHE A 32 19.56 -7.64 0.11
C PHE A 32 19.95 -7.00 -1.21
N VAL A 33 19.69 -5.69 -1.36
CA VAL A 33 20.08 -4.93 -2.57
C VAL A 33 21.59 -4.96 -2.74
N TYR A 34 22.37 -4.67 -1.69
CA TYR A 34 23.84 -4.69 -1.74
C TYR A 34 24.42 -6.06 -2.05
N ARG A 35 23.91 -7.12 -1.41
CA ARG A 35 24.38 -8.49 -1.62
C ARG A 35 24.13 -8.97 -3.05
N ASN A 36 23.03 -8.51 -3.66
CA ASN A 36 22.58 -8.98 -4.97
C ASN A 36 22.73 -7.93 -6.08
N LEU A 37 23.60 -6.93 -5.92
CA LEU A 37 23.88 -5.91 -6.94
C LEU A 37 24.20 -6.52 -8.30
N GLY A 38 24.92 -7.64 -8.31
CA GLY A 38 25.30 -8.41 -9.51
C GLY A 38 24.13 -9.05 -10.26
N VAL A 39 22.97 -9.21 -9.62
CA VAL A 39 21.81 -9.93 -10.17
C VAL A 39 20.61 -9.02 -10.37
N LEU A 40 20.40 -8.04 -9.48
CA LEU A 40 19.26 -7.13 -9.57
C LEU A 40 19.39 -6.18 -10.78
N SER A 41 18.52 -6.35 -11.77
CA SER A 41 18.50 -5.52 -12.98
C SER A 41 17.86 -4.16 -12.71
N ASN A 42 16.75 -4.11 -11.97
CA ASN A 42 16.00 -2.89 -11.66
C ASN A 42 15.50 -2.91 -10.22
N VAL A 43 15.43 -1.72 -9.61
CA VAL A 43 14.78 -1.50 -8.31
C VAL A 43 13.75 -0.38 -8.49
N THR A 44 12.47 -0.75 -8.38
CA THR A 44 11.35 0.21 -8.40
C THR A 44 10.78 0.35 -7.00
N THR A 45 10.65 1.58 -6.51
CA THR A 45 9.97 1.85 -5.25
C THR A 45 8.56 2.34 -5.49
N THR A 46 7.67 2.07 -4.55
CA THR A 46 6.29 2.57 -4.57
C THR A 46 6.12 3.59 -3.46
N LEU A 47 5.49 4.73 -3.74
CA LEU A 47 5.27 5.79 -2.76
C LEU A 47 3.78 6.11 -2.65
N ASP A 48 3.25 5.95 -1.44
CA ASP A 48 2.03 6.63 -1.04
C ASP A 48 2.27 8.13 -1.10
N THR A 49 1.39 8.85 -1.77
CA THR A 49 1.53 10.30 -1.98
C THR A 49 0.18 10.93 -1.83
N HIS A 50 -0.02 11.59 -0.69
CA HIS A 50 -1.32 12.08 -0.27
C HIS A 50 -1.35 13.60 -0.16
N PHE A 51 -2.55 14.15 -0.28
CA PHE A 51 -2.85 15.54 0.05
C PHE A 51 -3.56 15.63 1.40
N ALA A 52 -3.74 16.85 1.92
CA ALA A 52 -4.35 17.07 3.23
C ALA A 52 -5.78 16.51 3.37
N TYR A 53 -6.52 16.36 2.27
CA TYR A 53 -7.88 15.83 2.25
C TYR A 53 -7.93 14.60 1.36
N GLN A 54 -8.01 13.44 1.99
CA GLN A 54 -8.19 12.14 1.35
C GLN A 54 -9.38 11.45 2.00
N ILE A 55 -10.14 10.67 1.23
CA ILE A 55 -11.32 9.96 1.74
C ILE A 55 -10.99 9.02 2.93
N PHE A 56 -9.74 8.61 3.08
CA PHE A 56 -9.23 7.79 4.18
C PHE A 56 -8.55 8.60 5.30
N PHE A 57 -8.62 9.94 5.27
CA PHE A 57 -8.16 10.82 6.34
C PHE A 57 -9.31 11.46 7.11
N PRO A 58 -9.17 11.68 8.43
CA PRO A 58 -10.19 12.33 9.23
C PRO A 58 -10.53 13.75 8.76
N SER A 59 -9.58 14.49 8.20
CA SER A 59 -9.78 15.85 7.65
C SER A 59 -10.85 15.92 6.56
N PHE A 60 -11.10 14.82 5.85
CA PHE A 60 -12.13 14.73 4.83
C PHE A 60 -13.53 14.57 5.43
N TRP A 61 -13.65 14.20 6.71
CA TRP A 61 -14.91 13.85 7.34
C TRP A 61 -15.25 14.72 8.55
N VAL A 62 -16.53 15.00 8.72
CA VAL A 62 -17.11 15.64 9.90
C VAL A 62 -18.29 14.82 10.42
N ASP A 63 -18.56 14.92 11.72
CA ASP A 63 -19.71 14.31 12.38
C ASP A 63 -21.01 15.14 12.20
N GLU A 64 -22.08 14.74 12.88
CA GLU A 64 -23.37 15.44 12.91
C GLU A 64 -23.29 16.88 13.45
N ASN A 65 -22.32 17.16 14.33
CA ASN A 65 -22.06 18.46 14.93
C ASN A 65 -21.06 19.32 14.12
N GLY A 66 -20.55 18.78 13.01
CA GLY A 66 -19.56 19.45 12.16
C GLY A 66 -18.12 19.35 12.69
N GLN A 67 -17.86 18.51 13.68
CA GLN A 67 -16.51 18.26 14.20
C GLN A 67 -15.80 17.22 13.36
N MET A 68 -14.49 17.39 13.16
CA MET A 68 -13.68 16.43 12.40
C MET A 68 -13.69 15.06 13.08
N LEU A 69 -13.77 13.99 12.28
CA LEU A 69 -13.65 12.64 12.83
C LEU A 69 -12.24 12.38 13.39
N THR A 70 -12.07 11.27 14.10
CA THR A 70 -10.76 10.83 14.63
C THR A 70 -10.17 9.71 13.76
N PRO A 71 -8.84 9.53 13.75
CA PRO A 71 -8.23 8.37 13.11
C PRO A 71 -8.53 7.07 13.86
N TYR A 72 -8.12 5.94 13.27
CA TYR A 72 -8.28 4.58 13.79
C TYR A 72 -9.72 4.13 13.99
N ARG A 73 -10.57 4.44 13.01
CA ARG A 73 -11.98 4.03 13.01
C ARG A 73 -12.46 3.71 11.62
N GLU A 74 -13.50 2.89 11.55
CA GLU A 74 -14.23 2.65 10.31
C GLU A 74 -15.28 3.74 10.05
N VAL A 75 -15.55 3.96 8.76
CA VAL A 75 -16.68 4.73 8.24
C VAL A 75 -17.53 3.81 7.38
N THR A 76 -18.76 3.54 7.80
CA THR A 76 -19.68 2.65 7.10
C THR A 76 -20.71 3.43 6.27
N ARG A 77 -21.32 2.77 5.28
CA ARG A 77 -22.45 3.33 4.54
C ARG A 77 -23.57 3.79 5.48
N GLU A 78 -23.89 2.99 6.49
CA GLU A 78 -24.95 3.28 7.47
C GLU A 78 -24.66 4.57 8.26
N GLN A 79 -23.40 4.81 8.66
CA GLN A 79 -23.01 6.05 9.33
C GLN A 79 -23.17 7.28 8.42
N ILE A 80 -22.88 7.13 7.12
CA ILE A 80 -23.09 8.19 6.13
C ILE A 80 -24.59 8.48 5.96
N GLU A 81 -25.41 7.44 5.81
CA GLU A 81 -26.87 7.58 5.65
C GLU A 81 -27.53 8.23 6.86
N ARG A 82 -27.02 7.96 8.07
CA ARG A 82 -27.49 8.58 9.32
C ARG A 82 -26.90 9.97 9.57
N GLY A 83 -26.00 10.46 8.73
CA GLY A 83 -25.34 11.76 8.89
C GLY A 83 -24.28 11.82 9.99
N GLN A 84 -23.91 10.68 10.57
CA GLN A 84 -22.88 10.53 11.60
C GLN A 84 -21.46 10.68 11.03
N ALA A 85 -21.29 10.44 9.73
CA ALA A 85 -20.07 10.71 8.98
C ALA A 85 -20.45 11.40 7.66
N ARG A 86 -19.99 12.64 7.46
CA ARG A 86 -20.25 13.41 6.25
C ARG A 86 -18.94 13.97 5.70
N PRO A 87 -18.78 14.09 4.37
CA PRO A 87 -17.64 14.77 3.81
C PRO A 87 -17.65 16.22 4.30
N ASN A 88 -16.49 16.76 4.66
CA ASN A 88 -16.34 18.13 5.12
C ASN A 88 -16.82 19.10 4.01
N PRO A 89 -17.86 19.93 4.24
CA PRO A 89 -18.38 20.82 3.21
C PRO A 89 -17.34 21.76 2.59
N ALA A 90 -16.29 22.10 3.34
CA ALA A 90 -15.21 22.97 2.87
C ALA A 90 -14.43 22.39 1.67
N VAL A 91 -14.39 21.05 1.52
CA VAL A 91 -13.65 20.41 0.42
C VAL A 91 -14.40 20.46 -0.90
N ALA A 92 -15.73 20.61 -0.88
CA ALA A 92 -16.57 20.54 -2.07
C ALA A 92 -16.21 21.59 -3.12
N LYS A 93 -15.80 22.79 -2.68
CA LYS A 93 -15.48 23.92 -3.57
C LYS A 93 -14.43 23.54 -4.62
N TRP A 94 -13.31 22.95 -4.19
CA TRP A 94 -12.21 22.59 -5.08
C TRP A 94 -12.34 21.16 -5.62
N LEU A 95 -12.99 20.25 -4.87
CA LEU A 95 -13.08 18.84 -5.24
C LEU A 95 -14.15 18.56 -6.30
N CYS A 96 -15.28 19.27 -6.24
CA CYS A 96 -16.43 19.06 -7.12
C CYS A 96 -17.14 20.36 -7.52
N GLY A 97 -16.41 21.48 -7.59
CA GLY A 97 -16.96 22.77 -8.02
C GLY A 97 -18.05 23.32 -7.11
N GLY A 98 -18.06 22.93 -5.84
CA GLY A 98 -19.08 23.30 -4.85
C GLY A 98 -20.32 22.40 -4.84
N ASN A 99 -20.38 21.35 -5.66
CA ASN A 99 -21.52 20.44 -5.73
C ASN A 99 -21.51 19.43 -4.55
N TYR A 100 -21.88 19.91 -3.37
CA TYR A 100 -21.92 19.08 -2.16
C TYR A 100 -22.92 17.91 -2.24
N PRO A 101 -24.13 18.05 -2.82
CA PRO A 101 -25.03 16.90 -3.03
C PRO A 101 -24.42 15.79 -3.90
N TRP A 102 -23.61 16.14 -4.91
CA TRP A 102 -22.85 15.15 -5.68
C TRP A 102 -21.80 14.46 -4.81
N LEU A 103 -21.07 15.21 -3.98
CA LEU A 103 -20.06 14.64 -3.09
C LEU A 103 -20.66 13.65 -2.09
N LEU A 104 -21.84 13.96 -1.53
CA LEU A 104 -22.58 13.03 -0.66
C LEU A 104 -22.94 11.71 -1.38
N LYS A 105 -23.36 11.78 -2.65
CA LYS A 105 -23.62 10.59 -3.46
C LYS A 105 -22.33 9.82 -3.76
N GLN A 106 -21.24 10.52 -4.05
CA GLN A 106 -19.95 9.91 -4.37
C GLN A 106 -19.36 9.12 -3.20
N VAL A 107 -19.35 9.69 -2.00
CA VAL A 107 -18.78 9.00 -0.83
C VAL A 107 -19.62 7.79 -0.42
N LYS A 108 -20.95 7.87 -0.56
CA LYS A 108 -21.84 6.74 -0.34
C LYS A 108 -21.57 5.63 -1.36
N TYR A 109 -21.52 5.97 -2.64
CA TYR A 109 -21.18 5.03 -3.71
C TYR A 109 -19.84 4.34 -3.47
N TYR A 110 -18.82 5.10 -3.03
CA TYR A 110 -17.53 4.53 -2.70
C TYR A 110 -17.63 3.46 -1.59
N CYS A 111 -18.31 3.76 -0.47
CA CYS A 111 -18.53 2.78 0.59
C CYS A 111 -19.34 1.56 0.11
N ASP A 112 -20.35 1.77 -0.73
CA ASP A 112 -21.14 0.68 -1.33
C ASP A 112 -20.27 -0.26 -2.19
N GLU A 113 -19.36 0.30 -2.99
CA GLU A 113 -18.44 -0.48 -3.83
C GLU A 113 -17.43 -1.27 -2.99
N LEU A 114 -16.92 -0.68 -1.91
CA LEU A 114 -16.04 -1.36 -0.96
C LEU A 114 -16.73 -2.56 -0.29
N GLU A 115 -17.96 -2.36 0.21
CA GLU A 115 -18.78 -3.42 0.80
C GLU A 115 -19.09 -4.53 -0.23
N ARG A 116 -19.48 -4.16 -1.47
CA ARG A 116 -19.76 -5.13 -2.54
C ARG A 116 -18.54 -5.94 -2.93
N ALA A 117 -17.35 -5.34 -2.93
CA ALA A 117 -16.11 -6.04 -3.22
C ALA A 117 -15.69 -7.02 -2.11
N GLY A 118 -16.28 -6.94 -0.92
CA GLY A 118 -15.98 -7.80 0.22
C GLY A 118 -14.53 -7.67 0.71
N LYS A 119 -13.84 -6.59 0.33
CA LYS A 119 -12.41 -6.39 0.62
C LYS A 119 -12.18 -5.69 1.96
N TYR A 120 -12.73 -4.48 2.13
CA TYR A 120 -12.43 -3.59 3.26
C TYR A 120 -13.64 -2.71 3.59
N THR A 121 -13.83 -2.38 4.86
CA THR A 121 -14.58 -1.18 5.26
C THR A 121 -13.63 0.02 5.15
N LEU A 122 -14.14 1.22 4.80
CA LEU A 122 -13.31 2.42 4.81
C LEU A 122 -12.76 2.66 6.21
N TYR A 123 -11.44 2.66 6.35
CA TYR A 123 -10.75 2.91 7.61
C TYR A 123 -10.04 4.27 7.57
N LEU A 124 -10.22 5.07 8.61
CA LEU A 124 -9.58 6.38 8.71
C LEU A 124 -8.20 6.26 9.35
N TRP A 125 -7.17 6.61 8.58
CA TRP A 125 -5.78 6.63 9.02
C TRP A 125 -5.38 8.03 9.50
N PRO A 126 -4.41 8.17 10.43
CA PRO A 126 -3.80 9.47 10.67
C PRO A 126 -3.23 10.03 9.35
N PRO A 127 -3.23 11.36 9.13
CA PRO A 127 -2.56 11.93 7.96
C PRO A 127 -1.10 11.48 7.90
N HIS A 128 -0.74 10.84 6.79
CA HIS A 128 0.59 10.28 6.55
C HIS A 128 0.96 10.47 5.08
N CYS A 129 2.25 10.29 4.75
CA CYS A 129 2.81 10.35 3.41
C CYS A 129 2.35 11.58 2.61
N LEU A 130 2.18 12.72 3.31
CA LEU A 130 1.73 13.98 2.72
C LEU A 130 2.79 14.51 1.76
N LEU A 131 2.43 14.76 0.50
CA LEU A 131 3.37 15.21 -0.53
C LEU A 131 4.17 16.43 -0.06
N GLY A 132 5.49 16.29 -0.02
CA GLY A 132 6.42 17.34 0.41
C GLY A 132 6.69 17.42 1.92
N SER A 133 6.06 16.56 2.73
CA SER A 133 6.42 16.40 4.15
C SER A 133 7.68 15.54 4.32
N ASP A 134 8.29 15.57 5.52
CA ASP A 134 9.40 14.66 5.81
C ASP A 134 8.94 13.19 5.77
N GLY A 135 7.77 12.91 6.32
CA GLY A 135 7.17 11.57 6.37
C GLY A 135 6.97 10.90 4.99
N HIS A 136 6.83 11.70 3.93
CA HIS A 136 6.70 11.23 2.55
C HIS A 136 7.98 10.63 1.96
N ALA A 137 9.16 11.07 2.42
CA ALA A 137 10.43 10.56 1.89
C ALA A 137 10.61 9.07 2.17
N LEU A 138 11.39 8.37 1.33
CA LEU A 138 11.81 7.01 1.63
C LEU A 138 12.75 6.97 2.85
N ALA A 139 12.76 5.84 3.57
CA ALA A 139 13.75 5.59 4.61
C ALA A 139 15.15 5.68 4.01
N GLY A 140 16.05 6.42 4.67
CA GLY A 140 17.35 6.81 4.10
C GLY A 140 18.19 5.64 3.59
N VAL A 141 18.24 4.54 4.35
CA VAL A 141 18.98 3.32 3.97
C VAL A 141 18.41 2.64 2.72
N VAL A 142 17.10 2.69 2.52
CA VAL A 142 16.46 2.13 1.32
C VAL A 142 16.67 3.05 0.12
N GLN A 143 16.56 4.37 0.34
CA GLN A 143 16.83 5.37 -0.69
C GLN A 143 18.26 5.31 -1.20
N GLU A 144 19.23 5.14 -0.30
CA GLU A 144 20.63 5.04 -0.63
C GLU A 144 20.93 3.74 -1.39
N ALA A 145 20.46 2.59 -0.90
CA ALA A 145 20.67 1.29 -1.55
C ALA A 145 20.11 1.24 -3.00
N ARG A 146 18.90 1.78 -3.24
CA ARG A 146 18.34 1.80 -4.61
C ARG A 146 19.12 2.71 -5.56
N LEU A 147 19.62 3.85 -5.06
CA LEU A 147 20.40 4.79 -5.88
C LEU A 147 21.78 4.23 -6.17
N PHE A 148 22.41 3.59 -5.17
CA PHE A 148 23.67 2.90 -5.36
C PHE A 148 23.55 1.80 -6.41
N GLN A 149 22.52 0.95 -6.33
CA GLN A 149 22.27 -0.07 -7.35
C GLN A 149 22.11 0.54 -8.74
N ALA A 150 21.35 1.64 -8.86
CA ALA A 150 21.18 2.34 -10.13
C ALA A 150 22.51 2.84 -10.72
N PHE A 151 23.33 3.51 -9.90
CA PHE A 151 24.65 3.99 -10.34
C PHE A 151 25.59 2.84 -10.70
N ALA A 152 25.64 1.78 -9.89
CA ALA A 152 26.51 0.63 -10.13
C ALA A 152 26.11 -0.19 -11.37
N ARG A 153 24.82 -0.20 -11.72
CA ARG A 153 24.27 -1.00 -12.84
C ARG A 153 23.97 -0.20 -14.09
N GLY A 154 24.10 1.12 -14.06
CA GLY A 154 23.59 1.98 -15.12
C GLY A 154 22.08 1.81 -15.34
N ALA A 155 21.35 1.44 -14.29
CA ALA A 155 19.92 1.17 -14.33
C ALA A 155 19.14 2.37 -13.82
N GLN A 156 17.96 2.62 -14.40
CA GLN A 156 17.11 3.70 -13.90
C GLN A 156 16.32 3.22 -12.67
N SER A 157 16.45 3.94 -11.55
CA SER A 157 15.66 3.64 -10.36
C SER A 157 14.32 4.37 -10.42
N TRP A 158 13.28 3.65 -10.80
CA TRP A 158 11.93 4.20 -10.95
C TRP A 158 11.19 4.32 -9.61
N CYS A 159 10.22 5.21 -9.58
CA CYS A 159 9.29 5.42 -8.48
C CYS A 159 7.85 5.38 -9.02
N GLU A 160 7.02 4.49 -8.51
CA GLU A 160 5.60 4.42 -8.81
C GLU A 160 4.81 5.13 -7.70
N VAL A 161 4.03 6.14 -8.09
CA VAL A 161 3.27 6.97 -7.14
C VAL A 161 1.82 6.49 -7.09
N LYS A 162 1.27 6.36 -5.88
CA LYS A 162 -0.14 5.96 -5.64
C LYS A 162 -0.80 6.83 -4.58
N GLY A 163 -2.13 6.82 -4.53
CA GLY A 163 -2.90 7.46 -3.44
C GLY A 163 -3.15 8.97 -3.57
N GLY A 164 -2.92 9.55 -4.75
CA GLY A 164 -3.12 10.99 -4.98
C GLY A 164 -4.59 11.41 -5.19
N ASN A 165 -5.49 10.48 -5.50
CA ASN A 165 -6.89 10.80 -5.78
C ASN A 165 -7.69 10.94 -4.46
N PRO A 166 -8.25 12.13 -4.14
CA PRO A 166 -8.95 12.40 -2.88
C PRO A 166 -10.15 11.50 -2.58
N LEU A 167 -10.70 10.82 -3.58
CA LEU A 167 -11.99 10.11 -3.51
C LEU A 167 -11.86 8.59 -3.50
N THR A 168 -10.65 8.03 -3.46
CA THR A 168 -10.45 6.58 -3.35
C THR A 168 -9.16 6.25 -2.61
N GLU A 169 -9.21 5.25 -1.73
CA GLU A 169 -8.02 4.60 -1.20
C GLU A 169 -7.28 3.81 -2.30
N ASN A 170 -5.97 3.64 -2.11
CA ASN A 170 -5.08 3.05 -3.10
C ASN A 170 -4.00 2.18 -2.44
N TYR A 171 -4.40 1.12 -1.73
CA TYR A 171 -3.44 0.20 -1.11
C TYR A 171 -2.51 -0.47 -2.13
N SER A 172 -3.09 -1.05 -3.17
CA SER A 172 -2.34 -1.65 -4.28
C SER A 172 -1.69 -0.59 -5.14
N VAL A 173 -0.41 -0.71 -5.47
CA VAL A 173 0.24 0.17 -6.47
C VAL A 173 -0.35 -0.03 -7.88
N LEU A 174 -1.04 -1.15 -8.12
CA LEU A 174 -1.55 -1.52 -9.44
C LEU A 174 -2.91 -0.90 -9.75
N ARG A 175 -3.71 -0.56 -8.74
CA ARG A 175 -4.99 0.14 -8.90
C ARG A 175 -5.55 0.66 -7.58
N PRO A 176 -6.36 1.73 -7.60
CA PRO A 176 -7.20 2.12 -6.49
C PRO A 176 -8.30 1.10 -6.18
N GLU A 177 -8.86 1.17 -4.96
CA GLU A 177 -9.92 0.27 -4.52
C GLU A 177 -11.22 0.46 -5.33
N VAL A 178 -11.55 1.71 -5.71
CA VAL A 178 -12.72 2.03 -6.54
C VAL A 178 -12.29 2.83 -7.77
N LEU A 179 -12.68 2.33 -8.95
CA LEU A 179 -12.27 2.91 -10.24
C LEU A 179 -13.34 3.78 -10.90
N ALA A 180 -14.57 3.76 -10.41
CA ALA A 180 -15.70 4.47 -11.01
C ALA A 180 -16.33 5.45 -10.04
N ARG A 181 -17.02 6.46 -10.59
CA ARG A 181 -17.86 7.40 -9.85
C ARG A 181 -19.30 6.96 -9.85
N HIS A 182 -20.11 7.52 -8.96
CA HIS A 182 -21.53 7.22 -8.87
C HIS A 182 -22.34 7.59 -10.13
N ASP A 183 -21.76 8.42 -11.01
CA ASP A 183 -22.35 8.84 -12.29
C ASP A 183 -21.86 8.03 -13.49
N GLY A 184 -21.16 6.92 -13.25
CA GLY A 184 -20.68 6.00 -14.28
C GLY A 184 -19.41 6.44 -14.99
N GLN A 185 -18.88 7.63 -14.69
CA GLN A 185 -17.60 8.07 -15.25
C GLN A 185 -16.41 7.46 -14.50
N PRO A 186 -15.24 7.32 -15.16
CA PRO A 186 -14.01 6.88 -14.49
C PRO A 186 -13.62 7.82 -13.34
N LEU A 187 -13.27 7.24 -12.20
CA LEU A 187 -12.66 7.93 -11.06
C LEU A 187 -11.13 7.83 -11.12
N ALA A 188 -10.64 6.63 -11.46
CA ALA A 188 -9.22 6.34 -11.56
C ALA A 188 -8.99 5.17 -12.52
N GLN A 189 -7.73 4.86 -12.79
CA GLN A 189 -7.33 3.81 -13.73
C GLN A 189 -6.32 2.87 -13.11
N ARG A 190 -6.20 1.68 -13.70
CA ARG A 190 -5.14 0.73 -13.36
C ARG A 190 -3.79 1.24 -13.85
N ASN A 191 -2.72 0.91 -13.15
CA ASN A 191 -1.35 1.16 -13.59
C ASN A 191 -0.90 0.07 -14.57
N THR A 192 -1.46 0.11 -15.78
CA THR A 192 -1.20 -0.91 -16.82
C THR A 192 0.26 -0.94 -17.25
N GLN A 193 0.96 0.20 -17.20
CA GLN A 193 2.37 0.27 -17.55
C GLN A 193 3.24 -0.46 -16.52
N PHE A 194 3.04 -0.21 -15.24
CA PHE A 194 3.79 -0.91 -14.20
C PHE A 194 3.44 -2.40 -14.14
N LEU A 195 2.16 -2.75 -14.32
CA LEU A 195 1.73 -4.14 -14.43
C LEU A 195 2.47 -4.86 -15.56
N LYS A 196 2.56 -4.23 -16.75
CA LYS A 196 3.33 -4.78 -17.87
C LYS A 196 4.79 -5.00 -17.48
N THR A 197 5.44 -4.03 -16.85
CA THR A 197 6.83 -4.17 -16.35
C THR A 197 7.00 -5.43 -15.50
N LEU A 198 6.11 -5.63 -14.51
CA LEU A 198 6.14 -6.82 -13.63
C LEU A 198 5.89 -8.12 -14.40
N LEU A 199 4.91 -8.13 -15.31
CA LEU A 199 4.55 -9.30 -16.09
C LEU A 199 5.60 -9.64 -17.18
N THR A 200 6.43 -8.70 -17.59
CA THR A 200 7.54 -8.97 -18.53
C THR A 200 8.85 -9.33 -17.87
N ALA A 201 9.01 -9.11 -16.56
CA ALA A 201 10.23 -9.45 -15.84
C ALA A 201 10.43 -10.97 -15.75
N ASP A 202 11.69 -11.42 -15.80
CA ASP A 202 12.07 -12.82 -15.60
C ASP A 202 11.81 -13.29 -14.18
N ALA A 203 11.96 -12.38 -13.20
CA ALA A 203 11.61 -12.58 -11.81
C ALA A 203 11.18 -11.26 -11.17
N VAL A 204 10.24 -11.31 -10.23
CA VAL A 204 9.74 -10.17 -9.46
C VAL A 204 9.94 -10.45 -7.98
N VAL A 205 10.76 -9.64 -7.31
CA VAL A 205 11.00 -9.73 -5.87
C VAL A 205 10.22 -8.62 -5.16
N ILE A 206 9.40 -8.98 -4.17
CA ILE A 206 8.52 -8.05 -3.46
C ILE A 206 8.89 -8.00 -1.97
N ALA A 207 9.09 -6.79 -1.48
CA ALA A 207 9.39 -6.47 -0.09
C ALA A 207 8.80 -5.09 0.24
N GLY A 208 8.58 -4.81 1.52
CA GLY A 208 8.22 -3.47 1.98
C GLY A 208 7.13 -3.44 3.03
N GLN A 209 6.49 -2.28 3.19
CA GLN A 209 5.45 -2.06 4.19
C GLN A 209 4.11 -1.63 3.59
N ALA A 210 2.98 -1.95 4.22
CA ALA A 210 2.84 -2.97 5.27
C ALA A 210 2.47 -4.33 4.65
N ALA A 211 2.99 -5.42 5.20
CA ALA A 211 2.67 -6.80 4.81
C ALA A 211 1.16 -7.05 4.76
N SER A 212 0.41 -6.50 5.71
CA SER A 212 -1.05 -6.66 5.84
C SER A 212 -1.90 -5.76 4.92
N HIS A 213 -1.32 -4.69 4.34
CA HIS A 213 -2.05 -3.68 3.56
C HIS A 213 -1.43 -3.53 2.17
N CYS A 214 -0.60 -2.50 1.94
CA CYS A 214 -0.08 -2.16 0.62
C CYS A 214 0.62 -3.34 -0.08
N VAL A 215 1.42 -4.13 0.66
CA VAL A 215 2.11 -5.31 0.10
C VAL A 215 1.09 -6.38 -0.28
N LYS A 216 0.23 -6.82 0.66
CA LYS A 216 -0.84 -7.79 0.39
C LYS A 216 -1.70 -7.37 -0.79
N SER A 217 -2.24 -6.15 -0.81
CA SER A 217 -3.14 -5.68 -1.86
C SER A 217 -2.46 -5.61 -3.22
N SER A 218 -1.18 -5.21 -3.27
CA SER A 218 -0.41 -5.20 -4.52
C SER A 218 -0.18 -6.62 -5.05
N ILE A 219 0.11 -7.59 -4.17
CA ILE A 219 0.29 -8.99 -4.56
C ILE A 219 -1.05 -9.62 -4.97
N ASP A 220 -2.15 -9.31 -4.28
CA ASP A 220 -3.51 -9.76 -4.63
C ASP A 220 -3.90 -9.34 -6.05
N ASP A 221 -3.68 -8.07 -6.38
CA ASP A 221 -3.97 -7.56 -7.72
C ASP A 221 -3.02 -8.13 -8.77
N LEU A 222 -1.72 -8.28 -8.46
CA LEU A 222 -0.77 -8.91 -9.36
C LEU A 222 -1.16 -10.37 -9.64
N LEU A 223 -1.53 -11.13 -8.60
CA LEU A 223 -1.96 -12.52 -8.74
C LEU A 223 -3.23 -12.62 -9.58
N SER A 224 -4.18 -11.69 -9.40
CA SER A 224 -5.40 -11.66 -10.20
C SER A 224 -5.10 -11.48 -11.69
N GLU A 225 -4.18 -10.59 -12.03
CA GLU A 225 -3.73 -10.36 -13.42
C GLU A 225 -2.91 -11.54 -13.95
N ILE A 226 -2.06 -12.16 -13.12
CA ILE A 226 -1.34 -13.40 -13.44
C ILE A 226 -2.31 -14.51 -13.80
N VAL A 227 -3.30 -14.80 -12.94
CA VAL A 227 -4.27 -15.88 -13.18
C VAL A 227 -5.11 -15.62 -14.44
N ALA A 228 -5.44 -14.36 -14.72
CA ALA A 228 -6.16 -13.98 -15.93
C ALA A 228 -5.34 -14.19 -17.22
N GLN A 229 -4.01 -14.11 -17.14
CA GLN A 229 -3.11 -14.28 -18.29
C GLN A 229 -2.55 -15.71 -18.40
N ASP A 230 -1.84 -16.17 -17.38
CA ASP A 230 -1.27 -17.51 -17.25
C ASP A 230 -0.83 -17.74 -15.79
N ALA A 231 -1.49 -18.67 -15.11
CA ALA A 231 -1.20 -19.00 -13.71
C ALA A 231 0.25 -19.47 -13.47
N ALA A 232 0.95 -19.99 -14.48
CA ALA A 232 2.35 -20.38 -14.35
C ALA A 232 3.28 -19.20 -14.07
N LEU A 233 2.87 -17.97 -14.43
CA LEU A 233 3.64 -16.75 -14.14
C LEU A 233 3.78 -16.48 -12.63
N ALA A 234 2.98 -17.10 -11.76
CA ALA A 234 3.13 -16.97 -10.32
C ALA A 234 4.53 -17.44 -9.84
N ARG A 235 5.13 -18.43 -10.52
CA ARG A 235 6.45 -19.01 -10.18
C ARG A 235 7.63 -18.06 -10.33
N LYS A 236 7.42 -16.89 -10.94
CA LYS A 236 8.46 -15.86 -11.03
C LYS A 236 8.37 -14.82 -9.93
N VAL A 237 7.40 -14.93 -9.03
CA VAL A 237 7.18 -13.96 -7.95
C VAL A 237 7.77 -14.50 -6.65
N TYR A 238 8.65 -13.72 -6.04
CA TYR A 238 9.37 -14.04 -4.82
C TYR A 238 9.03 -13.01 -3.75
N LEU A 239 8.52 -13.46 -2.61
CA LEU A 239 8.09 -12.62 -1.50
C LEU A 239 9.14 -12.72 -0.38
N LEU A 240 9.84 -11.62 -0.10
CA LEU A 240 10.86 -11.56 0.96
C LEU A 240 10.17 -11.45 2.34
N THR A 241 9.86 -12.61 2.91
CA THR A 241 9.05 -12.73 4.15
C THR A 241 9.69 -12.07 5.37
N ASP A 242 11.00 -11.88 5.37
CA ASP A 242 11.78 -11.24 6.43
C ASP A 242 12.09 -9.75 6.13
N CYS A 243 11.48 -9.19 5.09
CA CYS A 243 11.60 -7.79 4.67
C CYS A 243 10.22 -7.09 4.59
N MET A 244 9.28 -7.54 5.42
CA MET A 244 7.94 -6.95 5.52
C MET A 244 7.34 -7.21 6.90
N SER A 245 6.61 -6.22 7.40
CA SER A 245 5.95 -6.26 8.71
C SER A 245 4.49 -5.85 8.59
N SER A 246 3.64 -6.40 9.46
CA SER A 246 2.22 -6.05 9.48
C SER A 246 1.96 -4.82 10.33
N VAL A 247 0.92 -4.08 9.98
CA VAL A 247 0.39 -3.02 10.85
C VAL A 247 -0.09 -3.65 12.17
N THR A 248 0.31 -3.03 13.27
CA THR A 248 -0.15 -3.33 14.63
C THR A 248 -0.44 -2.02 15.33
N VAL A 249 -1.60 -1.89 15.96
CA VAL A 249 -2.01 -0.69 16.69
C VAL A 249 -1.85 -0.98 18.19
N PRO A 250 -0.90 -0.35 18.91
CA PRO A 250 -0.75 -0.55 20.35
C PRO A 250 -1.98 -0.10 21.13
N ASP A 251 -2.34 -0.81 22.20
CA ASP A 251 -3.46 -0.43 23.10
C ASP A 251 -3.06 0.51 24.25
N GLY A 252 -1.76 0.83 24.35
CA GLY A 252 -1.19 1.63 25.45
C GLY A 252 -1.05 0.89 26.78
N LYS A 253 -1.34 -0.42 26.83
CA LYS A 253 -1.32 -1.28 28.02
C LYS A 253 -0.40 -2.50 27.86
N GLY A 254 0.42 -2.51 26.81
CA GLY A 254 1.36 -3.60 26.50
C GLY A 254 0.79 -4.65 25.54
N GLY A 255 -0.40 -4.42 24.97
CA GLY A 255 -1.02 -5.24 23.94
C GLY A 255 -1.30 -4.48 22.64
N PHE A 256 -2.17 -5.07 21.80
CA PHE A 256 -2.59 -4.48 20.54
C PHE A 256 -4.10 -4.25 20.53
N ALA A 257 -4.52 -3.02 20.22
CA ALA A 257 -5.90 -2.71 19.90
C ALA A 257 -6.32 -3.34 18.56
N ALA A 258 -5.37 -3.48 17.63
CA ALA A 258 -5.54 -4.24 16.39
C ALA A 258 -4.20 -4.88 15.99
N ASP A 259 -4.24 -6.16 15.62
CA ASP A 259 -3.09 -6.90 15.09
C ASP A 259 -3.47 -7.55 13.76
N PHE A 260 -2.89 -7.04 12.67
CA PHE A 260 -3.17 -7.51 11.31
C PHE A 260 -2.20 -8.60 10.81
N THR A 261 -1.34 -9.10 11.70
CA THR A 261 -0.35 -10.14 11.36
C THR A 261 -0.99 -11.44 10.88
N PRO A 262 -2.04 -11.99 11.52
CA PRO A 262 -2.65 -13.24 11.06
C PRO A 262 -3.20 -13.15 9.62
N GLN A 263 -3.77 -12.01 9.24
CA GLN A 263 -4.31 -11.77 7.90
C GLN A 263 -3.18 -11.71 6.86
N ALA A 264 -2.04 -11.11 7.19
CA ALA A 264 -0.87 -11.10 6.32
C ALA A 264 -0.28 -12.50 6.14
N GLU A 265 -0.13 -13.26 7.22
CA GLU A 265 0.38 -14.64 7.18
C GLU A 265 -0.53 -15.54 6.34
N ALA A 266 -1.85 -15.46 6.53
CA ALA A 266 -2.82 -16.19 5.72
C ALA A 266 -2.75 -15.79 4.23
N ALA A 267 -2.55 -14.51 3.93
CA ALA A 267 -2.38 -14.04 2.56
C ALA A 267 -1.09 -14.60 1.92
N LEU A 268 0.03 -14.58 2.64
CA LEU A 268 1.29 -15.18 2.16
C LEU A 268 1.13 -16.67 1.85
N GLN A 269 0.43 -17.43 2.71
CA GLN A 269 0.16 -18.85 2.44
C GLN A 269 -0.72 -19.06 1.21
N ARG A 270 -1.73 -18.19 0.99
CA ARG A 270 -2.55 -18.22 -0.22
C ARG A 270 -1.73 -17.92 -1.47
N PHE A 271 -0.83 -16.93 -1.42
CA PHE A 271 0.07 -16.59 -2.53
C PHE A 271 1.04 -17.75 -2.84
N ALA A 272 1.59 -18.39 -1.81
CA ALA A 272 2.42 -19.58 -1.96
C ALA A 272 1.64 -20.74 -2.60
N SER A 273 0.41 -20.97 -2.15
CA SER A 273 -0.49 -21.99 -2.72
C SER A 273 -0.84 -21.73 -4.19
N ALA A 274 -0.80 -20.46 -4.62
CA ALA A 274 -0.98 -20.06 -6.02
C ALA A 274 0.30 -20.18 -6.86
N GLY A 275 1.43 -20.59 -6.27
CA GLY A 275 2.69 -20.85 -6.96
C GLY A 275 3.76 -19.77 -6.78
N MET A 276 3.55 -18.75 -5.95
CA MET A 276 4.59 -17.78 -5.61
C MET A 276 5.58 -18.37 -4.58
N HIS A 277 6.80 -17.84 -4.53
CA HIS A 277 7.83 -18.32 -3.61
C HIS A 277 7.95 -17.44 -2.37
N LEU A 278 7.85 -18.04 -1.19
CA LEU A 278 8.21 -17.39 0.07
C LEU A 278 9.69 -17.65 0.35
N VAL A 279 10.48 -16.58 0.42
CA VAL A 279 11.94 -16.65 0.59
C VAL A 279 12.40 -15.67 1.67
N LYS A 280 13.64 -15.82 2.15
CA LYS A 280 14.29 -14.82 3.01
C LYS A 280 15.37 -14.06 2.25
N SER A 281 15.59 -12.82 2.66
CA SER A 281 16.63 -11.93 2.13
C SER A 281 18.05 -12.45 2.34
N THR A 282 18.23 -13.36 3.30
CA THR A 282 19.50 -14.02 3.62
C THR A 282 19.74 -15.31 2.85
N ASP A 283 18.71 -15.88 2.22
CA ASP A 283 18.85 -17.09 1.42
C ASP A 283 19.59 -16.74 0.12
N PRO A 284 20.67 -17.47 -0.24
CA PRO A 284 21.40 -17.18 -1.48
C PRO A 284 20.48 -17.25 -2.69
N ILE A 285 20.45 -16.18 -3.49
CA ILE A 285 19.52 -16.06 -4.63
C ILE A 285 19.73 -17.16 -5.68
N ALA A 286 20.93 -17.71 -5.77
CA ALA A 286 21.27 -18.85 -6.65
C ALA A 286 20.59 -20.17 -6.24
N GLY A 287 20.09 -20.28 -5.01
CA GLY A 287 19.36 -21.45 -4.51
C GLY A 287 17.84 -21.32 -4.59
N TRP A 288 17.30 -20.20 -5.09
CA TRP A 288 15.87 -20.00 -5.18
C TRP A 288 15.28 -20.89 -6.28
N THR A 289 14.19 -21.60 -5.94
CA THR A 289 13.47 -22.48 -6.87
C THR A 289 12.94 -21.67 -8.04
N ASP A 290 12.95 -22.24 -9.25
CA ASP A 290 12.47 -21.63 -10.50
C ASP A 290 13.21 -20.36 -10.97
N LEU A 291 14.21 -19.88 -10.23
CA LEU A 291 15.04 -18.74 -10.64
C LEU A 291 16.23 -19.20 -11.48
N ARG A 292 16.46 -18.52 -12.60
CA ARG A 292 17.68 -18.67 -13.40
C ARG A 292 18.44 -17.35 -13.40
N ILE A 293 19.63 -17.35 -12.82
CA ILE A 293 20.53 -16.20 -12.84
C ILE A 293 21.35 -16.29 -14.12
N GLY A 294 21.17 -15.32 -15.01
CA GLY A 294 21.93 -15.14 -16.25
C GLY A 294 23.18 -14.30 -16.07
#